data_AF-A0A3D3BFG1-F1
#
_entry.id   AF-A0A3D3BFG1-F1
#
_cell.length_a   1.000
_cell.length_b   1.000
_cell.length_c   1.000
_cell.angle_alpha   90.00
_cell.angle_beta   90.00
_cell.angle_gamma   90.00
#
_symmetry.space_group_name_H-M   'P 1'
#
loop_
_entity.id
_entity.type
_entity.pdbx_description
1 polymer ?
#
loop_
_entity_poly.entity_id
_entity_poly.type
_entity_poly.pdbx_seq_one_letter_code
_entity_poly.pdbx_strand_id
1 'polypeptide(L)'
;MSVEALIIHLTRAEKRRAHVDHLLASLPLDASIVDAVDGRALCDTDVASFYSPRLHRPIYPFALSRNEVACFLSHRKAWQTILDRNLEAALIMEDDAAPTASFASSLALGLSHIGTAGFIRFPFREGRERGRVIAEVDGVSLIEPVCVGLGMVAQLVSRTTAIQLLRATERIDRPVDTLLQMPWVTGVVPRSVVPGAISEISPALGGTTLPKNLGLLAKLKREGLRPVYRMKISIRSRLAKATGWRGAFIEEQGVPPIAGGQLPDAP
;
A
#
# COMPACT_ATOMS: atom_id res chain seq x y z
N MET A 1 -19.80 8.87 6.91
CA MET A 1 -18.76 7.94 6.48
C MET A 1 -18.05 7.41 7.73
N SER A 2 -18.19 6.12 8.03
CA SER A 2 -17.41 5.49 9.12
C SER A 2 -15.96 5.33 8.69
N VAL A 3 -15.05 6.07 9.33
CA VAL A 3 -13.61 6.02 9.06
C VAL A 3 -12.84 5.94 10.36
N GLU A 4 -11.95 4.96 10.46
CA GLU A 4 -11.02 4.80 11.58
C GLU A 4 -9.57 4.89 11.08
N ALA A 5 -8.65 5.19 11.99
CA ALA A 5 -7.23 5.00 11.80
C ALA A 5 -6.80 3.61 12.30
N LEU A 6 -6.10 2.87 11.46
CA LEU A 6 -5.56 1.54 11.73
C LEU A 6 -4.04 1.59 11.69
N ILE A 7 -3.40 1.46 12.85
CA ILE A 7 -1.94 1.49 12.97
C ILE A 7 -1.42 0.05 12.94
N ILE A 8 -0.68 -0.29 11.90
CA ILE A 8 0.00 -1.59 11.80
C ILE A 8 1.24 -1.54 12.69
N HIS A 9 1.20 -2.30 13.78
CA HIS A 9 2.30 -2.36 14.74
C HIS A 9 2.62 -3.80 15.11
N LEU A 10 3.91 -4.13 15.11
CA LEU A 10 4.37 -5.43 15.57
C LEU A 10 4.51 -5.41 17.09
N THR A 11 3.72 -6.21 17.82
CA THR A 11 3.62 -6.19 19.29
C THR A 11 4.98 -6.28 20.00
N ARG A 12 5.92 -7.06 19.47
CA ARG A 12 7.28 -7.20 20.04
C ARG A 12 8.22 -6.03 19.76
N ALA A 13 7.81 -5.03 19.00
CA ALA A 13 8.60 -3.84 18.69
C ALA A 13 8.46 -2.78 19.79
N GLU A 14 8.81 -3.15 21.02
CA GLU A 14 8.61 -2.33 22.23
C GLU A 14 9.17 -0.91 22.13
N LYS A 15 10.30 -0.73 21.42
CA LYS A 15 10.91 0.59 21.17
C LYS A 15 10.01 1.56 20.40
N ARG A 16 9.03 1.05 19.65
CA ARG A 16 8.07 1.84 18.86
C ARG A 16 6.78 2.11 19.63
N ARG A 17 6.58 1.47 20.78
CA ARG A 17 5.29 1.51 21.49
C ARG A 17 4.89 2.92 21.89
N ALA A 18 5.82 3.70 22.47
CA ALA A 18 5.55 5.08 22.85
C ALA A 18 5.13 5.96 21.65
N HIS A 19 5.70 5.72 20.47
CA HIS A 19 5.30 6.43 19.25
C HIS A 19 3.92 6.00 18.75
N VAL A 20 3.61 4.70 18.83
CA VAL A 20 2.28 4.18 18.50
C VAL A 20 1.22 4.76 19.43
N ASP A 21 1.48 4.81 20.74
CA ASP A 21 0.57 5.41 21.71
C ASP A 21 0.36 6.91 21.42
N HIS A 22 1.41 7.61 20.95
CA HIS A 22 1.27 9.00 20.48
C HIS A 22 0.40 9.11 19.22
N LEU A 23 0.57 8.24 18.23
CA LEU A 23 -0.27 8.21 17.03
C LEU A 23 -1.74 7.94 17.39
N LEU A 24 -2.01 6.99 18.29
CA LEU A 24 -3.35 6.69 18.76
C LEU A 24 -4.05 7.91 19.38
N ALA A 25 -3.30 8.75 20.09
CA ALA A 25 -3.83 9.91 20.78
C ALA A 25 -3.89 11.19 19.93
N SER A 26 -3.11 11.28 18.84
CA SER A 26 -2.92 12.54 18.09
C SER A 26 -3.62 12.58 16.74
N LEU A 27 -4.02 11.44 16.19
CA LEU A 27 -4.73 11.40 14.91
C LEU A 27 -6.14 12.00 15.05
N PRO A 28 -6.65 12.71 14.03
CA PRO A 28 -7.98 13.32 14.06
C PRO A 28 -9.12 12.30 13.80
N LEU A 29 -8.85 11.01 13.95
CA LEU A 29 -9.75 9.88 13.71
C LEU A 29 -9.65 8.93 14.90
N ASP A 30 -10.73 8.22 15.20
CA ASP A 30 -10.68 7.10 16.15
C ASP A 30 -9.65 6.09 15.68
N ALA A 31 -8.66 5.82 16.53
CA ALA A 31 -7.47 5.06 16.16
C ALA A 31 -7.37 3.76 16.96
N SER A 32 -6.91 2.71 16.29
CA SER A 32 -6.64 1.42 16.93
C SER A 32 -5.46 0.70 16.28
N ILE A 33 -4.90 -0.26 17.02
CA ILE A 33 -3.80 -1.08 16.54
C ILE A 33 -4.35 -2.26 15.75
N VAL A 34 -3.70 -2.55 14.62
CA VAL A 34 -3.77 -3.85 13.94
C VAL A 34 -2.45 -4.56 14.19
N ASP A 35 -2.49 -5.67 14.94
CA ASP A 35 -1.28 -6.44 15.24
C ASP A 35 -0.67 -6.96 13.93
N ALA A 36 0.53 -6.49 13.62
CA ALA A 36 1.29 -6.92 12.45
C ALA A 36 1.63 -8.42 12.55
N VAL A 37 1.64 -9.09 11.40
CA VAL A 37 2.09 -10.47 11.30
C VAL A 37 3.59 -10.52 11.57
N ASP A 38 4.01 -11.34 12.53
CA ASP A 38 5.43 -11.55 12.79
C ASP A 38 6.01 -12.57 11.81
N GLY A 39 7.01 -12.16 11.03
CA GLY A 39 7.74 -13.07 10.17
C GLY A 39 8.42 -14.22 10.92
N ARG A 40 8.66 -14.10 12.24
CA ARG A 40 9.19 -15.22 13.04
C ARG A 40 8.17 -16.32 13.30
N ALA A 41 6.88 -16.00 13.26
CA ALA A 41 5.79 -16.94 13.52
C ALA A 41 5.35 -17.71 12.27
N LEU A 42 5.75 -17.26 11.07
CA LEU A 42 5.40 -17.95 9.82
C LEU A 42 6.27 -19.19 9.62
N CYS A 43 5.63 -20.32 9.36
CA CYS A 43 6.31 -21.53 8.88
C CYS A 43 6.41 -21.53 7.34
N ASP A 44 7.15 -22.50 6.79
CA ASP A 44 7.34 -22.56 5.32
C ASP A 44 6.04 -22.90 4.58
N THR A 45 5.14 -23.67 5.20
CA THR A 45 3.80 -23.94 4.67
C THR A 45 2.97 -22.67 4.57
N ASP A 46 2.99 -21.83 5.61
CA ASP A 46 2.29 -20.53 5.60
C ASP A 46 2.82 -19.68 4.45
N VAL A 47 4.15 -19.56 4.33
CA VAL A 47 4.77 -18.80 3.25
C VAL A 47 4.37 -19.35 1.88
N ALA A 48 4.44 -20.67 1.65
CA ALA A 48 4.11 -21.28 0.37
C ALA A 48 2.63 -21.16 -0.02
N SER A 49 1.73 -21.03 0.95
CA SER A 49 0.30 -20.81 0.70
C SER A 49 0.02 -19.45 0.06
N PHE A 50 0.79 -18.41 0.41
CA PHE A 50 0.61 -17.04 -0.08
C PHE A 50 1.62 -16.62 -1.16
N TYR A 51 2.88 -17.04 -1.04
CA TYR A 51 3.98 -16.56 -1.88
C TYR A 51 4.26 -17.51 -3.05
N SER A 52 4.09 -16.99 -4.27
CA SER A 52 4.27 -17.69 -5.53
C SER A 52 5.21 -16.89 -6.43
N PRO A 53 6.54 -17.12 -6.42
CA PRO A 53 7.48 -16.30 -7.17
C PRO A 53 7.18 -16.29 -8.68
N ARG A 54 7.39 -15.15 -9.32
CA ARG A 54 7.24 -14.94 -10.78
C ARG A 54 5.79 -15.08 -11.28
N LEU A 55 4.79 -14.91 -10.42
CA LEU A 55 3.37 -14.95 -10.75
C LEU A 55 2.97 -13.93 -11.82
N HIS A 56 3.50 -12.70 -11.74
CA HIS A 56 3.08 -11.61 -12.62
C HIS A 56 4.20 -11.06 -13.50
N ARG A 57 3.82 -10.45 -14.62
CA ARG A 57 4.73 -9.71 -15.50
C ARG A 57 4.65 -8.20 -15.22
N PRO A 58 5.79 -7.48 -15.21
CA PRO A 58 7.16 -7.98 -15.39
C PRO A 58 7.61 -8.79 -14.18
N ILE A 59 8.49 -9.78 -14.39
CA ILE A 59 8.99 -10.65 -13.30
C ILE A 59 9.67 -9.80 -12.23
N TYR A 60 9.24 -9.96 -10.98
CA TYR A 60 9.95 -9.39 -9.84
C TYR A 60 11.29 -10.12 -9.64
N PRO A 61 12.42 -9.41 -9.64
CA PRO A 61 13.74 -10.06 -9.73
C PRO A 61 14.28 -10.60 -8.40
N PHE A 62 13.55 -10.44 -7.29
CA PHE A 62 14.03 -10.79 -5.95
C PHE A 62 13.09 -11.78 -5.28
N ALA A 63 13.66 -12.75 -4.55
CA ALA A 63 12.87 -13.55 -3.64
C ALA A 63 12.47 -12.71 -2.43
N LEU A 64 11.24 -12.90 -1.95
CA LEU A 64 10.77 -12.29 -0.71
C LEU A 64 11.36 -13.06 0.46
N SER A 65 11.85 -12.32 1.44
CA SER A 65 12.08 -12.84 2.78
C SER A 65 10.76 -13.10 3.50
N ARG A 66 10.80 -13.95 4.52
CA ARG A 66 9.64 -14.22 5.39
C ARG A 66 9.07 -12.94 6.03
N ASN A 67 9.93 -11.97 6.34
CA ASN A 67 9.50 -10.66 6.85
C ASN A 67 8.81 -9.80 5.79
N GLU A 68 9.25 -9.86 4.52
CA GLU A 68 8.55 -9.16 3.42
C GLU A 68 7.16 -9.77 3.17
N VAL A 69 7.03 -11.11 3.28
CA VAL A 69 5.73 -11.78 3.24
C VAL A 69 4.86 -11.35 4.43
N ALA A 70 5.40 -11.33 5.64
CA ALA A 70 4.69 -10.92 6.84
C ALA A 70 4.23 -9.45 6.80
N CYS A 71 5.07 -8.55 6.26
CA CYS A 71 4.69 -7.16 6.00
C CYS A 71 3.48 -7.09 5.05
N PHE A 72 3.50 -7.83 3.93
CA PHE A 72 2.36 -7.90 3.02
C PHE A 72 1.09 -8.40 3.75
N LEU A 73 1.20 -9.49 4.50
CA LEU A 73 0.08 -10.06 5.25
C LEU A 73 -0.47 -9.10 6.30
N SER A 74 0.36 -8.24 6.87
CA SER A 74 -0.07 -7.19 7.82
C SER A 74 -0.95 -6.15 7.15
N HIS A 75 -0.64 -5.73 5.92
CA HIS A 75 -1.52 -4.84 5.14
C HIS A 75 -2.82 -5.55 4.74
N ARG A 76 -2.76 -6.82 4.34
CA ARG A 76 -3.98 -7.62 4.09
C ARG A 76 -4.85 -7.71 5.33
N LYS A 77 -4.26 -7.90 6.52
CA LYS A 77 -4.99 -7.89 7.79
C LYS A 77 -5.66 -6.53 8.03
N ALA A 78 -4.97 -5.42 7.78
CA ALA A 78 -5.58 -4.09 7.90
C ALA A 78 -6.73 -3.89 6.89
N TRP A 79 -6.61 -4.39 5.66
CA TRP A 79 -7.73 -4.38 4.70
C TRP A 79 -8.90 -5.24 5.16
N GLN A 80 -8.63 -6.42 5.72
CA GLN A 80 -9.66 -7.30 6.28
C GLN A 80 -10.38 -6.64 7.47
N THR A 81 -9.66 -5.92 8.33
CA THR A 81 -10.25 -5.17 9.45
C THR A 81 -11.30 -4.16 8.99
N ILE A 82 -11.12 -3.52 7.81
CA ILE A 82 -12.13 -2.61 7.23
C ILE A 82 -13.45 -3.35 6.99
N LEU A 83 -13.38 -4.59 6.51
CA LEU A 83 -14.56 -5.41 6.25
C LEU A 83 -15.17 -5.91 7.56
N ASP A 84 -14.35 -6.45 8.46
CA ASP A 84 -14.78 -7.06 9.71
C ASP A 84 -15.51 -6.07 10.63
N ARG A 85 -15.06 -4.80 10.62
CA ARG A 85 -15.68 -3.71 11.38
C ARG A 85 -16.74 -2.93 10.61
N ASN A 86 -17.04 -3.33 9.37
CA ASN A 86 -17.99 -2.65 8.49
C ASN A 86 -17.70 -1.14 8.32
N LEU A 87 -16.42 -0.79 8.16
CA LEU A 87 -15.98 0.58 7.92
C LEU A 87 -16.20 0.96 6.45
N GLU A 88 -16.56 2.21 6.17
CA GLU A 88 -16.61 2.73 4.79
C GLU A 88 -15.21 2.94 4.22
N ALA A 89 -14.26 3.37 5.06
CA ALA A 89 -12.84 3.47 4.74
C ALA A 89 -11.97 3.39 6.01
N ALA A 90 -10.65 3.27 5.84
CA ALA A 90 -9.72 3.44 6.95
C ALA A 90 -8.43 4.14 6.51
N LEU A 91 -7.89 4.98 7.40
CA LEU A 91 -6.53 5.49 7.33
C LEU A 91 -5.59 4.42 7.90
N ILE A 92 -4.84 3.73 7.07
CA ILE A 92 -3.89 2.70 7.48
C ILE A 92 -2.50 3.32 7.54
N MET A 93 -1.81 3.18 8.67
CA MET A 93 -0.46 3.73 8.91
C MET A 93 0.50 2.67 9.44
N GLU A 94 1.78 2.76 9.06
CA GLU A 94 2.85 2.00 9.71
C GLU A 94 3.26 2.65 11.04
N ASP A 95 3.81 1.87 11.96
CA ASP A 95 4.22 2.32 13.30
C ASP A 95 5.44 3.26 13.33
N ASP A 96 6.01 3.62 12.18
CA ASP A 96 7.02 4.67 12.03
C ASP A 96 6.57 5.85 11.16
N ALA A 97 5.28 5.92 10.86
CA ALA A 97 4.68 7.10 10.26
C ALA A 97 4.64 8.25 11.27
N ALA A 98 5.06 9.44 10.86
CA ALA A 98 4.99 10.66 11.66
C ALA A 98 4.27 11.76 10.88
N PRO A 99 2.98 12.02 11.18
CA PRO A 99 2.26 13.18 10.65
C PRO A 99 2.97 14.50 10.91
N THR A 100 2.99 15.39 9.93
CA THR A 100 3.44 16.78 10.10
C THR A 100 2.26 17.70 10.41
N ALA A 101 2.53 18.97 10.74
CA ALA A 101 1.48 19.94 11.05
C ALA A 101 0.43 20.15 9.94
N SER A 102 0.80 19.90 8.67
CA SER A 102 -0.10 20.01 7.52
C SER A 102 -0.89 18.74 7.21
N PHE A 103 -0.72 17.66 7.98
CA PHE A 103 -1.36 16.37 7.70
C PHE A 103 -2.88 16.45 7.75
N ALA A 104 -3.46 17.26 8.64
CA ALA A 104 -4.90 17.43 8.73
C ALA A 104 -5.52 17.93 7.41
N SER A 105 -4.87 18.88 6.73
CA SER A 105 -5.31 19.40 5.43
C SER A 105 -5.20 18.32 4.34
N SER A 106 -4.09 17.59 4.31
CA SER A 106 -3.91 16.48 3.37
C SER A 106 -4.93 15.36 3.59
N LEU A 107 -5.20 15.00 4.84
CA LEU A 107 -6.19 13.99 5.20
C LEU A 107 -7.60 14.44 4.84
N ALA A 108 -7.97 15.71 5.07
CA ALA A 108 -9.28 16.23 4.69
C ALA A 108 -9.53 16.15 3.17
N LEU A 109 -8.51 16.48 2.36
CA LEU A 109 -8.61 16.30 0.91
C LEU A 109 -8.73 14.81 0.52
N GLY A 110 -8.02 13.93 1.21
CA GLY A 110 -8.14 12.49 1.01
C GLY A 110 -9.55 11.96 1.34
N LEU A 111 -10.08 12.32 2.51
CA LEU A 111 -11.39 11.90 2.99
C LEU A 111 -12.52 12.36 2.06
N SER A 112 -12.47 13.60 1.56
CA SER A 112 -13.47 14.11 0.61
C SER A 112 -13.50 13.36 -0.73
N HIS A 113 -12.44 12.65 -1.10
CA HIS A 113 -12.31 11.98 -2.40
C HIS A 113 -12.22 10.45 -2.31
N ILE A 114 -12.12 9.85 -1.11
CA ILE A 114 -11.88 8.40 -0.97
C ILE A 114 -12.97 7.54 -1.62
N GLY A 115 -14.23 7.99 -1.59
CA GLY A 115 -15.34 7.26 -2.20
C GLY A 115 -15.21 7.10 -3.72
N THR A 116 -14.49 8.00 -4.40
CA THR A 116 -14.25 7.92 -5.85
C THR A 116 -12.84 7.42 -6.19
N ALA A 117 -11.84 7.79 -5.39
CA ALA A 117 -10.46 7.41 -5.60
C ALA A 117 -10.18 5.95 -5.19
N GLY A 118 -10.87 5.44 -4.17
CA GLY A 118 -10.75 4.08 -3.65
C GLY A 118 -9.49 3.80 -2.83
N PHE A 119 -8.32 4.25 -3.32
CA PHE A 119 -7.02 4.15 -2.65
C PHE A 119 -6.26 5.46 -2.79
N ILE A 120 -5.90 6.09 -1.67
CA ILE A 120 -5.14 7.34 -1.64
C ILE A 120 -3.89 7.16 -0.79
N ARG A 121 -2.73 7.52 -1.33
CA ARG A 121 -1.44 7.52 -0.64
C ARG A 121 -1.17 8.87 -0.01
N PHE A 122 -0.45 8.84 1.10
CA PHE A 122 0.24 10.01 1.69
C PHE A 122 1.75 9.78 1.56
N PRO A 123 2.39 10.22 0.46
CA PRO A 123 3.80 9.95 0.23
C PRO A 123 4.67 10.63 1.28
N PHE A 124 5.54 9.85 1.93
CA PHE A 124 6.51 10.35 2.89
C PHE A 124 7.77 10.98 2.27
N ARG A 125 7.89 10.91 0.93
CA ARG A 125 8.99 11.51 0.15
C ARG A 125 8.41 12.47 -0.88
N GLU A 126 8.65 13.75 -0.64
CA GLU A 126 8.20 14.81 -1.53
C GLU A 126 8.87 14.75 -2.91
N GLY A 127 8.15 15.22 -3.94
CA GLY A 127 8.65 15.33 -5.31
C GLY A 127 8.87 14.01 -6.06
N ARG A 128 8.61 12.85 -5.44
CA ARG A 128 8.78 11.53 -6.06
C ARG A 128 7.60 11.07 -6.91
N GLU A 129 6.42 11.64 -6.69
CA GLU A 129 5.21 11.33 -7.43
C GLU A 129 4.71 12.58 -8.15
N ARG A 130 4.35 12.43 -9.43
CA ARG A 130 3.82 13.50 -10.29
C ARG A 130 2.78 12.91 -11.22
N GLY A 131 1.79 13.72 -11.59
CA GLY A 131 0.71 13.27 -12.44
C GLY A 131 -0.35 14.32 -12.65
N ARG A 132 -1.50 13.87 -13.17
CA ARG A 132 -2.65 14.73 -13.44
C ARG A 132 -3.31 15.12 -12.12
N VAL A 133 -3.54 16.41 -11.91
CA VAL A 133 -4.30 16.91 -10.75
C VAL A 133 -5.78 16.56 -10.94
N ILE A 134 -6.39 16.02 -9.89
CA ILE A 134 -7.81 15.64 -9.81
C ILE A 134 -8.57 16.70 -9.03
N ALA A 135 -8.00 17.14 -7.92
CA ALA A 135 -8.53 18.18 -7.06
C ALA A 135 -7.37 18.91 -6.38
N GLU A 136 -7.60 20.17 -5.99
CA GLU A 136 -6.63 20.98 -5.28
C GLU A 136 -7.36 21.92 -4.34
N VAL A 137 -6.86 22.02 -3.10
CA VAL A 137 -7.39 22.90 -2.05
C VAL A 137 -6.19 23.43 -1.25
N ASP A 138 -6.06 24.74 -1.15
CA ASP A 138 -5.05 25.43 -0.32
C ASP A 138 -3.60 24.92 -0.50
N GLY A 139 -3.21 24.66 -1.75
CA GLY A 139 -1.86 24.18 -2.08
C GLY A 139 -1.62 22.69 -1.82
N VAL A 140 -2.67 21.94 -1.47
CA VAL A 140 -2.66 20.48 -1.40
C VAL A 140 -3.39 19.91 -2.62
N SER A 141 -2.73 19.07 -3.40
CA SER A 141 -3.29 18.48 -4.61
C SER A 141 -3.52 16.98 -4.43
N LEU A 142 -4.68 16.48 -4.88
CA LEU A 142 -4.91 15.07 -5.13
C LEU A 142 -4.52 14.78 -6.58
N ILE A 143 -3.56 13.89 -6.78
CA ILE A 143 -3.04 13.56 -8.12
C ILE A 143 -3.35 12.11 -8.50
N GLU A 144 -3.39 11.88 -9.80
CA GLU A 144 -3.27 10.57 -10.43
C GLU A 144 -1.83 10.38 -10.95
N PRO A 145 -0.95 9.71 -10.19
CA PRO A 145 0.44 9.55 -10.56
C PRO A 145 0.59 8.87 -11.93
N VAL A 146 1.61 9.25 -12.70
CA VAL A 146 2.02 8.49 -13.90
C VAL A 146 2.62 7.14 -13.50
N CYS A 147 3.37 7.14 -12.41
CA CYS A 147 3.91 5.97 -11.75
C CYS A 147 3.73 6.16 -10.24
N VAL A 148 3.07 5.21 -9.60
CA VAL A 148 2.85 5.23 -8.14
C VAL A 148 4.20 5.10 -7.44
N GLY A 149 4.42 5.83 -6.35
CA GLY A 149 5.64 5.71 -5.56
C GLY A 149 5.73 4.39 -4.77
N LEU A 150 6.87 4.18 -4.12
CA LEU A 150 7.12 3.02 -3.25
C LEU A 150 6.90 3.39 -1.77
N GLY A 151 6.73 2.37 -0.92
CA GLY A 151 6.44 2.49 0.51
C GLY A 151 4.94 2.54 0.84
N MET A 152 4.58 2.08 2.04
CA MET A 152 3.20 1.94 2.54
C MET A 152 2.99 2.62 3.90
N VAL A 153 3.78 3.66 4.16
CA VAL A 153 3.82 4.37 5.45
C VAL A 153 2.44 4.89 5.86
N ALA A 154 1.67 5.45 4.92
CA ALA A 154 0.31 5.91 5.17
C ALA A 154 -0.56 5.87 3.89
N GLN A 155 -1.76 5.32 4.02
CA GLN A 155 -2.76 5.26 2.95
C GLN A 155 -4.17 5.33 3.51
N LEU A 156 -5.09 5.95 2.77
CA LEU A 156 -6.52 5.87 2.98
C LEU A 156 -7.11 4.88 1.98
N VAL A 157 -7.88 3.90 2.47
CA VAL A 157 -8.40 2.79 1.67
C VAL A 157 -9.90 2.65 1.91
N SER A 158 -10.69 2.68 0.85
CA SER A 158 -12.13 2.42 0.89
C SER A 158 -12.42 0.92 1.07
N ARG A 159 -13.61 0.59 1.60
CA ARG A 159 -14.07 -0.80 1.73
C ARG A 159 -14.12 -1.55 0.41
N THR A 160 -14.62 -0.92 -0.65
CA THR A 160 -14.70 -1.52 -2.00
C THR A 160 -13.31 -1.86 -2.52
N THR A 161 -12.34 -0.98 -2.31
CA THR A 161 -10.95 -1.23 -2.69
C THR A 161 -10.29 -2.27 -1.80
N ALA A 162 -10.58 -2.32 -0.51
CA ALA A 162 -10.08 -3.36 0.39
C ALA A 162 -10.53 -4.76 -0.07
N ILE A 163 -11.80 -4.94 -0.44
CA ILE A 163 -12.33 -6.19 -1.02
C ILE A 163 -11.55 -6.58 -2.27
N GLN A 164 -11.34 -5.63 -3.18
CA GLN A 164 -10.63 -5.85 -4.43
C GLN A 164 -9.17 -6.25 -4.19
N LEU A 165 -8.47 -5.56 -3.29
CA LEU A 165 -7.09 -5.87 -2.93
C LEU A 165 -6.99 -7.25 -2.28
N LEU A 166 -7.91 -7.61 -1.39
CA LEU A 166 -7.94 -8.93 -0.76
C LEU A 166 -8.08 -10.06 -1.79
N ARG A 167 -8.94 -9.90 -2.79
CA ARG A 167 -9.10 -10.86 -3.91
C ARG A 167 -7.87 -10.90 -4.80
N ALA A 168 -7.38 -9.75 -5.25
CA ALA A 168 -6.25 -9.67 -6.18
C ALA A 168 -4.91 -10.14 -5.57
N THR A 169 -4.84 -10.27 -4.24
CA THR A 169 -3.61 -10.62 -3.53
C THR A 169 -3.73 -11.89 -2.68
N GLU A 170 -4.65 -12.79 -3.03
CA GLU A 170 -4.68 -14.16 -2.47
C GLU A 170 -3.34 -14.87 -2.64
N ARG A 171 -2.67 -14.61 -3.76
CA ARG A 171 -1.31 -15.05 -4.07
C ARG A 171 -0.46 -13.84 -4.42
N ILE A 172 0.78 -13.80 -3.95
CA ILE A 172 1.71 -12.67 -4.16
C ILE A 172 3.06 -13.15 -4.67
N ASP A 173 3.78 -12.30 -5.39
CA ASP A 173 5.13 -12.61 -5.88
C ASP A 173 6.15 -11.48 -5.66
N ARG A 174 5.71 -10.37 -5.08
CA ARG A 174 6.47 -9.13 -4.85
C ARG A 174 5.94 -8.40 -3.61
N PRO A 175 6.72 -7.48 -3.02
CA PRO A 175 6.26 -6.64 -1.92
C PRO A 175 4.99 -5.84 -2.27
N VAL A 176 4.20 -5.51 -1.24
CA VAL A 176 2.90 -4.85 -1.39
C VAL A 176 2.97 -3.52 -2.13
N ASP A 177 3.97 -2.69 -1.83
CA ASP A 177 4.17 -1.40 -2.50
C ASP A 177 4.44 -1.57 -3.99
N THR A 178 5.24 -2.57 -4.34
CA THR A 178 5.63 -2.90 -5.70
C THR A 178 4.47 -3.48 -6.48
N LEU A 179 3.62 -4.28 -5.83
CA LEU A 179 2.40 -4.85 -6.43
C LEU A 179 1.35 -3.75 -6.69
N LEU A 180 1.22 -2.77 -5.80
CA LEU A 180 0.32 -1.63 -5.99
C LEU A 180 0.72 -0.68 -7.13
N GLN A 181 1.96 -0.76 -7.62
CA GLN A 181 2.36 -0.09 -8.88
C GLN A 181 1.79 -0.79 -10.13
N MET A 182 1.07 -1.90 -9.97
CA MET A 182 0.56 -2.75 -11.05
C MET A 182 -0.97 -2.76 -11.05
N PRO A 183 -1.63 -1.64 -11.42
CA PRO A 183 -3.08 -1.57 -11.55
C PRO A 183 -3.66 -2.59 -12.54
N TRP A 184 -2.86 -3.10 -13.49
CA TRP A 184 -3.29 -4.19 -14.37
C TRP A 184 -3.36 -5.56 -13.67
N VAL A 185 -2.79 -5.69 -12.48
CA VAL A 185 -2.94 -6.89 -11.62
C VAL A 185 -3.98 -6.65 -10.54
N THR A 186 -3.93 -5.51 -9.86
CA THR A 186 -4.84 -5.23 -8.72
C THR A 186 -6.20 -4.71 -9.15
N GLY A 187 -6.29 -4.05 -10.30
CA GLY A 187 -7.43 -3.22 -10.72
C GLY A 187 -7.65 -1.97 -9.88
N VAL A 188 -6.71 -1.67 -9.00
CA VAL A 188 -6.73 -0.49 -8.15
C VAL A 188 -5.72 0.49 -8.72
N VAL A 189 -6.14 1.74 -8.92
CA VAL A 189 -5.27 2.83 -9.38
C VAL A 189 -5.03 3.77 -8.20
N PRO A 190 -3.93 3.60 -7.43
CA PRO A 190 -3.61 4.49 -6.32
C PRO A 190 -3.53 5.95 -6.77
N ARG A 191 -4.24 6.81 -6.04
CA ARG A 191 -4.06 8.26 -6.09
C ARG A 191 -3.13 8.69 -4.97
N SER A 192 -2.66 9.93 -5.02
CA SER A 192 -1.77 10.45 -4.00
C SER A 192 -2.11 11.87 -3.65
N VAL A 193 -2.12 12.19 -2.35
CA VAL A 193 -2.19 13.57 -1.88
C VAL A 193 -0.77 14.11 -1.80
N VAL A 194 -0.52 15.26 -2.42
CA VAL A 194 0.78 15.94 -2.44
C VAL A 194 0.63 17.39 -1.97
N PRO A 195 1.36 17.83 -0.93
CA PRO A 195 2.27 17.04 -0.10
C PRO A 195 1.54 15.98 0.73
N GLY A 196 2.18 14.83 0.94
CA GLY A 196 1.61 13.75 1.77
C GLY A 196 1.57 14.10 3.25
N ALA A 197 2.40 15.06 3.69
CA ALA A 197 2.48 15.55 5.07
C ALA A 197 2.73 14.43 6.11
N ILE A 198 3.51 13.41 5.72
CA ILE A 198 3.97 12.31 6.56
C ILE A 198 5.50 12.22 6.44
N SER A 199 6.18 11.90 7.53
CA SER A 199 7.59 11.51 7.56
C SER A 199 7.75 10.06 8.00
N GLU A 200 8.85 9.40 7.60
CA GLU A 200 9.25 8.07 8.07
C GLU A 200 10.36 8.23 9.11
N ILE A 201 10.09 7.90 10.37
CA ILE A 201 11.06 8.07 11.48
C ILE A 201 11.70 6.75 11.92
N SER A 202 11.66 5.72 11.06
CA SER A 202 12.25 4.39 11.30
C SER A 202 13.67 4.44 11.89
N PRO A 203 14.61 5.29 11.39
CA PRO A 203 15.97 5.37 11.94
C PRO A 203 16.02 5.83 13.40
N ALA A 204 15.12 6.76 13.80
CA ALA A 204 15.02 7.24 15.18
C ALA A 204 14.41 6.20 16.13
N LEU A 205 13.64 5.25 15.57
CA LEU A 205 12.93 4.20 16.29
C LEU A 205 13.67 2.84 16.31
N GLY A 206 14.99 2.85 16.08
CA GLY A 206 15.83 1.64 16.11
C GLY A 206 16.05 0.96 14.76
N GLY A 207 15.64 1.60 13.66
CA GLY A 207 15.86 1.14 12.29
C GLY A 207 14.92 0.02 11.85
N THR A 208 15.20 -0.53 10.66
CA THR A 208 14.43 -1.64 10.09
C THR A 208 14.64 -2.92 10.91
N THR A 209 13.55 -3.62 11.24
CA THR A 209 13.60 -4.96 11.87
C THR A 209 14.01 -6.08 10.90
N LEU A 210 14.41 -5.72 9.67
CA LEU A 210 14.85 -6.63 8.60
C LEU A 210 16.33 -7.06 8.77
N PRO A 211 16.66 -8.36 8.60
CA PRO A 211 18.05 -8.82 8.64
C PRO A 211 18.90 -8.21 7.51
N LYS A 212 20.13 -7.78 7.84
CA LYS A 212 21.11 -7.22 6.87
C LYS A 212 22.11 -8.27 6.36
N ASN A 213 21.69 -9.50 6.11
CA ASN A 213 22.60 -10.58 5.71
C ASN A 213 22.51 -10.89 4.21
N LEU A 214 22.98 -9.97 3.35
CA LEU A 214 23.23 -10.26 1.94
C LEU A 214 24.70 -10.06 1.63
N GLY A 215 25.33 -11.07 1.02
CA GLY A 215 26.71 -10.97 0.53
C GLY A 215 26.85 -9.84 -0.49
N LEU A 216 28.05 -9.26 -0.57
CA LEU A 216 28.36 -8.07 -1.37
C LEU A 216 27.91 -8.19 -2.84
N LEU A 217 28.10 -9.36 -3.45
CA LEU A 217 27.68 -9.66 -4.82
C LEU A 217 26.15 -9.69 -4.99
N ALA A 218 25.42 -10.21 -4.00
CA ALA A 218 23.96 -10.19 -4.01
C ALA A 218 23.44 -8.75 -3.89
N LYS A 219 24.11 -7.91 -3.10
CA LYS A 219 23.78 -6.47 -2.99
C LYS A 219 23.99 -5.73 -4.32
N LEU A 220 25.14 -5.92 -4.97
CA LEU A 220 25.46 -5.35 -6.29
C LEU A 220 24.46 -5.79 -7.38
N LYS A 221 24.13 -7.09 -7.44
CA LYS A 221 23.12 -7.62 -8.37
C LYS A 221 21.73 -6.99 -8.12
N ARG A 222 21.35 -6.80 -6.85
CA ARG A 222 20.09 -6.11 -6.49
C ARG A 222 20.11 -4.64 -6.93
N GLU A 223 21.23 -3.96 -6.78
CA GLU A 223 21.38 -2.56 -7.20
C GLU A 223 21.29 -2.38 -8.73
N GLY A 224 21.79 -3.33 -9.53
CA GLY A 224 21.64 -3.30 -10.99
C GLY A 224 20.24 -3.70 -11.51
N LEU A 225 19.58 -4.67 -10.87
CA LEU A 225 18.26 -5.15 -11.31
C LEU A 225 17.11 -4.20 -10.96
N ARG A 226 17.26 -3.40 -9.89
CA ARG A 226 16.23 -2.44 -9.43
C ARG A 226 15.91 -1.37 -10.48
N PRO A 227 16.88 -0.64 -11.07
CA PRO A 227 16.61 0.34 -12.12
C PRO A 227 15.90 -0.28 -13.33
N VAL A 228 16.36 -1.45 -13.79
CA VAL A 228 15.76 -2.14 -14.94
C VAL A 228 14.31 -2.52 -14.66
N TYR A 229 14.04 -3.09 -13.48
CA TYR A 229 12.68 -3.43 -13.08
C TYR A 229 11.78 -2.19 -12.96
N ARG A 230 12.26 -1.11 -12.33
CA ARG A 230 11.53 0.15 -12.21
C ARG A 230 11.22 0.78 -13.57
N MET A 231 12.15 0.70 -14.52
CA MET A 231 11.93 1.17 -15.89
C MET A 231 10.80 0.38 -16.56
N LYS A 232 10.80 -0.96 -16.43
CA LYS A 232 9.73 -1.82 -16.98
C LYS A 232 8.35 -1.47 -16.39
N ILE A 233 8.28 -1.23 -15.08
CA ILE A 233 7.04 -0.78 -14.42
C ILE A 233 6.59 0.57 -14.95
N SER A 234 7.49 1.55 -15.07
CA SER A 234 7.17 2.87 -15.60
C SER A 234 6.64 2.83 -17.03
N ILE A 235 7.27 2.04 -17.91
CA ILE A 235 6.82 1.84 -19.30
C ILE A 235 5.41 1.22 -19.32
N ARG A 236 5.19 0.13 -18.58
CA ARG A 236 3.88 -0.52 -18.52
C ARG A 236 2.80 0.38 -17.92
N SER A 237 3.11 1.15 -16.88
CA SER A 237 2.17 2.10 -16.28
C SER A 237 1.70 3.15 -17.29
N ARG A 238 2.60 3.67 -18.13
CA ARG A 238 2.25 4.61 -19.20
C ARG A 238 1.38 3.97 -20.27
N LEU A 239 1.71 2.76 -20.70
CA LEU A 239 0.94 2.02 -21.71
C LEU A 239 -0.46 1.65 -21.21
N ALA A 240 -0.57 1.18 -19.96
CA ALA A 240 -1.84 0.82 -19.34
C ALA A 240 -2.73 2.06 -19.17
N LYS A 241 -2.16 3.22 -18.81
CA LYS A 241 -2.89 4.49 -18.74
C LYS A 241 -3.41 4.93 -20.12
N ALA A 242 -2.60 4.78 -21.18
CA ALA A 242 -3.00 5.14 -22.55
C ALA A 242 -4.17 4.30 -23.09
N THR A 243 -4.29 3.04 -22.63
CA THR A 243 -5.37 2.12 -23.03
C THR A 243 -6.56 2.13 -22.06
N GLY A 244 -6.64 3.14 -21.20
CA GLY A 244 -7.74 3.31 -20.23
C GLY A 244 -7.82 2.20 -19.19
N TRP A 245 -6.69 1.54 -18.89
CA TRP A 245 -6.56 0.37 -18.03
C TRP A 245 -7.31 -0.89 -18.53
N ARG A 246 -8.20 -0.78 -19.54
CA ARG A 246 -9.07 -1.87 -20.04
C ARG A 246 -8.32 -2.94 -20.82
N GLY A 247 -7.25 -2.58 -21.54
CA GLY A 247 -6.51 -3.51 -22.38
C GLY A 247 -5.74 -4.59 -21.62
N ALA A 248 -5.38 -4.33 -20.36
CA ALA A 248 -4.55 -5.24 -19.57
C ALA A 248 -5.35 -6.25 -18.71
N PHE A 249 -6.64 -6.00 -18.48
CA PHE A 249 -7.52 -6.91 -17.73
C PHE A 249 -7.90 -8.15 -18.53
N ILE A 250 -8.08 -7.99 -19.84
CA ILE A 250 -8.73 -8.99 -20.69
C ILE A 250 -7.74 -10.06 -21.18
N GLU A 251 -6.46 -9.73 -21.40
CA GLU A 251 -5.51 -10.66 -22.02
C GLU A 251 -4.74 -11.56 -21.03
N GLU A 252 -4.50 -11.16 -19.77
CA GLU A 252 -3.63 -11.93 -18.87
C GLU A 252 -4.36 -12.71 -17.75
N GLN A 253 -5.68 -12.51 -17.52
CA GLN A 253 -6.37 -13.13 -16.38
C GLN A 253 -7.73 -13.79 -16.70
N GLY A 254 -8.32 -13.61 -17.88
CA GLY A 254 -9.66 -14.17 -18.17
C GLY A 254 -10.77 -13.68 -17.22
N VAL A 255 -10.54 -12.59 -16.48
CA VAL A 255 -11.50 -12.01 -15.54
C VAL A 255 -12.19 -10.82 -16.22
N PRO A 256 -13.52 -10.85 -16.40
CA PRO A 256 -14.23 -9.73 -17.01
C PRO A 256 -14.17 -8.49 -16.10
N PRO A 257 -14.20 -7.27 -16.69
CA PRO A 257 -14.25 -6.04 -15.90
C PRO A 257 -15.50 -6.02 -15.02
N ILE A 258 -15.36 -5.56 -13.77
CA ILE A 258 -16.52 -5.23 -12.94
C ILE A 258 -17.20 -4.03 -13.60
N ALA A 259 -18.31 -4.29 -14.30
CA ALA A 259 -19.20 -3.25 -14.76
C ALA A 259 -19.75 -2.53 -13.53
N GLY A 260 -19.72 -1.19 -13.54
CA GLY A 260 -20.46 -0.41 -12.55
C GLY A 260 -21.93 -0.78 -12.62
N GLY A 261 -22.47 -1.31 -11.53
CA GLY A 261 -23.88 -1.68 -11.42
C GLY A 261 -24.11 -2.68 -10.30
N GLN A 262 -24.80 -2.20 -9.26
CA GLN A 262 -25.53 -2.93 -8.21
C GLN A 262 -24.86 -4.16 -7.57
N LEU A 263 -24.54 -4.00 -6.27
CA LEU A 263 -24.38 -5.12 -5.34
C LEU A 263 -25.61 -6.04 -5.46
N PRO A 264 -25.43 -7.36 -5.62
CA PRO A 264 -26.54 -8.29 -5.45
C PRO A 264 -26.94 -8.29 -3.96
N ASP A 265 -28.25 -8.21 -3.71
CA ASP A 265 -28.81 -8.41 -2.38
C ASP A 265 -28.37 -9.78 -1.85
N ALA A 266 -27.83 -9.80 -0.64
CA ALA A 266 -27.46 -11.02 0.07
C ALA A 266 -28.73 -11.71 0.60
N PRO A 267 -28.72 -13.06 0.72
CA PRO A 267 -29.86 -13.83 1.20
C PRO A 267 -30.25 -13.52 2.66
#